data_AF-A0AAE6LXW1-F1
#
_entry.id   AF-A0AAE6LXW1-F1
#
_cell.length_a   1.000
_cell.length_b   1.000
_cell.length_c   1.000
_cell.angle_alpha   90.00
_cell.angle_beta   90.00
_cell.angle_gamma   90.00
#
_symmetry.space_group_name_H-M   'P 1'
#
loop_
_entity.id
_entity.type
_entity.pdbx_description
1 polymer ?
#
loop_
_entity_poly.entity_id
_entity_poly.type
_entity_poly.pdbx_seq_one_letter_code
_entity_poly.pdbx_strand_id
1 'polypeptide(L)'
;MYAKIKDPIDKYKESFLKDNELPAVLETLIQGLQIGMPVYSILLYISNNKKGNTADLINLCVTKVNSGMDINKALREVAEKSLNDYFLRMALIIEKTDRSVMNLDKQLEYLQQDMEEERINIKTEHADKLDNALFFPMLIGYFIPLIIMILVPLLRQMTKLQGM
;
A
#
# COMPACT_ATOMS: atom_id res chain seq x y z
N MET A 1 3.81 8.75 27.81
CA MET A 1 4.30 9.73 26.81
C MET A 1 4.59 9.06 25.45
N TYR A 2 5.20 7.87 25.43
CA TYR A 2 5.45 7.11 24.18
C TYR A 2 4.21 6.68 23.38
N ALA A 3 3.10 6.32 24.04
CA ALA A 3 1.88 5.87 23.34
C ALA A 3 1.17 6.98 22.53
N LYS A 4 1.26 8.25 22.97
CA LYS A 4 0.56 9.39 22.33
C LYS A 4 1.24 9.91 21.05
N ILE A 5 2.53 9.61 20.87
CA ILE A 5 3.32 10.02 19.69
C ILE A 5 3.19 8.99 18.56
N LYS A 6 2.86 7.73 18.90
CA LYS A 6 2.72 6.64 17.93
C LYS A 6 1.53 6.88 16.99
N ASP A 7 0.38 7.29 17.53
CA ASP A 7 -0.83 7.57 16.74
C ASP A 7 -0.66 8.61 15.61
N PRO A 8 -0.06 9.80 15.81
CA PRO A 8 0.12 10.76 14.72
C PRO A 8 1.16 10.31 13.69
N ILE A 9 2.20 9.58 14.08
CA ILE A 9 3.20 9.03 13.16
C ILE A 9 2.58 7.91 12.31
N ASP A 10 1.83 7.02 12.94
CA ASP A 10 1.13 5.93 12.25
C ASP A 10 0.04 6.49 11.32
N LYS A 11 -0.69 7.54 11.73
CA LYS A 11 -1.63 8.28 10.85
C LYS A 11 -0.95 8.97 9.68
N TYR A 12 0.23 9.55 9.87
CA TYR A 12 1.00 10.18 8.80
C TYR A 12 1.53 9.14 7.80
N LYS A 13 2.01 7.99 8.29
CA LYS A 13 2.37 6.85 7.45
C LYS A 13 1.16 6.30 6.70
N GLU A 14 0.03 6.13 7.38
CA GLU A 14 -1.24 5.76 6.76
C GLU A 14 -1.70 6.81 5.73
N SER A 15 -1.41 8.11 5.88
CA SER A 15 -1.78 9.12 4.88
C SER A 15 -0.93 9.09 3.61
N PHE A 16 0.18 8.34 3.59
CA PHE A 16 0.88 8.00 2.35
C PHE A 16 0.38 6.72 1.69
N LEU A 17 -0.22 5.81 2.48
CA LEU A 17 -0.79 4.55 2.02
C LEU A 17 -2.27 4.68 1.64
N LYS A 18 -2.97 5.63 2.25
CA LYS A 18 -4.27 6.10 1.78
C LYS A 18 -4.06 6.92 0.52
N ASP A 19 -4.89 6.60 -0.47
CA ASP A 19 -5.19 7.41 -1.64
C ASP A 19 -4.28 7.30 -2.86
N ASN A 20 -3.59 6.16 -3.07
CA ASN A 20 -2.93 5.84 -4.35
C ASN A 20 -1.98 6.94 -4.88
N GLU A 21 -1.57 7.89 -4.03
CA GLU A 21 -0.87 9.09 -4.49
C GLU A 21 0.51 8.74 -5.01
N LEU A 22 1.25 7.92 -4.24
CA LEU A 22 2.58 7.47 -4.60
C LEU A 22 2.56 6.57 -5.86
N PRO A 23 1.68 5.56 -5.98
CA PRO A 23 1.49 4.84 -7.24
C PRO A 23 1.18 5.75 -8.44
N ALA A 24 0.31 6.75 -8.28
CA ALA A 24 -0.04 7.68 -9.36
C ALA A 24 1.10 8.64 -9.73
N VAL A 25 1.98 8.95 -8.77
CA VAL A 25 3.21 9.71 -9.00
C VAL A 25 4.24 8.85 -9.73
N LEU A 26 4.43 7.60 -9.29
CA LEU A 26 5.28 6.60 -9.95
C LEU A 26 4.84 6.37 -11.39
N GLU A 27 3.54 6.25 -11.64
CA GLU A 27 2.98 6.11 -12.98
C GLU A 27 3.36 7.28 -13.89
N THR A 28 3.25 8.51 -13.40
CA THR A 28 3.65 9.70 -14.17
C THR A 28 5.15 9.76 -14.39
N LEU A 29 5.94 9.28 -13.42
CA LEU A 29 7.39 9.16 -13.58
C LEU A 29 7.74 8.15 -14.67
N ILE A 30 7.13 6.96 -14.64
CA ILE A 30 7.32 5.90 -15.64
C ILE A 30 6.92 6.40 -17.03
N GLN A 31 5.71 6.94 -17.18
CA GLN A 31 5.24 7.49 -18.47
C GLN A 31 6.17 8.57 -19.01
N GLY A 32 6.67 9.45 -18.14
CA GLY A 32 7.61 10.48 -18.55
C GLY A 32 8.96 9.92 -19.01
N LEU A 33 9.47 8.89 -18.33
CA LEU A 33 10.72 8.22 -18.68
C LEU A 33 10.60 7.44 -19.99
N GLN A 34 9.47 6.77 -20.23
CA GLN A 34 9.19 6.02 -21.46
C GLN A 34 9.24 6.92 -22.72
N ILE A 35 8.85 8.19 -22.60
CA ILE A 35 8.97 9.17 -23.69
C ILE A 35 10.32 9.93 -23.69
N GLY A 36 11.27 9.52 -22.85
CA GLY A 36 12.63 10.07 -22.79
C GLY A 36 12.76 11.41 -22.06
N MET A 37 11.78 11.81 -21.24
CA MET A 37 11.93 13.04 -20.45
C MET A 37 12.98 12.87 -19.35
N PRO A 38 13.81 13.91 -19.09
CA PRO A 38 14.72 13.91 -17.95
C PRO A 38 13.95 13.83 -16.63
N VAL A 39 14.50 13.11 -15.64
CA VAL A 39 13.90 12.94 -14.30
C VAL A 39 13.50 14.29 -13.69
N TYR A 40 14.39 15.29 -13.75
CA TYR A 40 14.08 16.63 -13.22
C TYR A 40 12.84 17.25 -13.85
N SER A 41 12.68 17.17 -15.17
CA SER A 41 11.53 17.71 -15.88
C SER A 41 10.23 17.04 -15.45
N ILE A 42 10.28 15.72 -15.19
CA ILE A 42 9.12 14.97 -14.72
C ILE A 42 8.78 15.33 -13.28
N LEU A 43 9.79 15.45 -12.39
CA LEU A 43 9.59 15.89 -11.01
C LEU A 43 9.01 17.30 -10.94
N LEU A 44 9.49 18.22 -11.79
CA LEU A 44 8.96 19.58 -11.90
C LEU A 44 7.51 19.57 -12.42
N TYR A 45 7.20 18.70 -13.39
CA TYR A 45 5.82 18.53 -13.85
C TYR A 45 4.92 18.04 -12.71
N ILE A 46 5.36 17.03 -11.95
CA ILE A 46 4.61 16.48 -10.81
C ILE A 46 4.41 17.54 -9.73
N SER A 47 5.45 18.31 -9.36
CA SER A 47 5.35 19.36 -8.34
C SER A 47 4.34 20.45 -8.70
N ASN A 48 4.18 20.75 -9.99
CA ASN A 48 3.32 21.84 -10.46
C ASN A 48 1.88 21.40 -10.72
N ASN A 49 1.64 20.12 -11.02
CA ASN A 49 0.35 19.65 -11.52
C ASN A 49 -0.36 18.65 -10.60
N LYS A 50 0.35 18.01 -9.66
CA LYS A 50 -0.25 17.09 -8.70
C LYS A 50 -0.36 17.74 -7.32
N LYS A 51 -1.28 17.21 -6.53
CA LYS A 51 -1.49 17.58 -5.12
C LYS A 51 -1.39 16.31 -4.27
N GLY A 52 -1.12 16.49 -2.98
CA GLY A 52 -1.01 15.39 -2.03
C GLY A 52 0.36 15.32 -1.37
N ASN A 53 0.49 14.45 -0.37
CA ASN A 53 1.69 14.30 0.44
C ASN A 53 2.92 13.94 -0.41
N THR A 54 2.73 13.07 -1.41
CA THR A 54 3.83 12.68 -2.32
C THR A 54 4.25 13.85 -3.22
N ALA A 55 3.29 14.63 -3.71
CA ALA A 55 3.57 15.81 -4.53
C ALA A 55 4.30 16.89 -3.73
N ASP A 56 3.94 17.08 -2.45
CA ASP A 56 4.62 18.01 -1.54
C ASP A 56 6.08 17.62 -1.29
N LEU A 57 6.37 16.32 -1.12
CA LEU A 57 7.75 15.82 -1.03
C LEU A 57 8.52 16.07 -2.34
N ILE A 58 7.91 15.82 -3.48
CA ILE A 58 8.54 16.11 -4.78
C ILE A 58 8.79 17.61 -4.95
N ASN A 59 7.85 18.46 -4.54
CA ASN A 59 8.03 19.91 -4.55
C ASN A 59 9.18 20.35 -3.65
N LEU A 60 9.33 19.74 -2.47
CA LEU A 60 10.48 19.97 -1.59
C LEU A 60 11.80 19.55 -2.23
N CYS A 61 11.82 18.43 -2.95
CA CYS A 61 12.97 17.98 -3.73
C CYS A 61 13.32 19.01 -4.82
N VAL A 62 12.34 19.43 -5.63
CA VAL A 62 12.53 20.44 -6.69
C VAL A 62 13.04 21.76 -6.12
N THR A 63 12.51 22.19 -4.98
CA THR A 63 12.95 23.42 -4.29
C THR A 63 14.42 23.33 -3.89
N LYS A 64 14.85 22.20 -3.33
CA LYS A 64 16.25 21.95 -2.99
C LYS A 64 17.15 21.94 -4.23
N VAL A 65 16.71 21.33 -5.33
CA VAL A 65 17.46 21.36 -6.59
C VAL A 65 17.61 22.78 -7.11
N ASN A 66 16.53 23.56 -7.09
CA ASN A 66 16.55 24.97 -7.49
C ASN A 66 17.46 25.84 -6.60
N SER A 67 17.74 25.41 -5.36
CA SER A 67 18.73 26.04 -4.48
C SER A 67 20.19 25.62 -4.76
N GLY A 68 20.43 24.84 -5.81
CA GLY A 68 21.77 24.40 -6.24
C GLY A 68 22.19 23.02 -5.71
N MET A 69 21.29 22.27 -5.07
CA MET A 69 21.57 20.90 -4.65
C MET A 69 21.47 19.93 -5.83
N ASP A 70 22.35 18.92 -5.88
CA ASP A 70 22.24 17.82 -6.83
C ASP A 70 20.90 17.07 -6.68
N ILE A 71 20.28 16.68 -7.80
CA ILE A 71 18.96 16.04 -7.83
C ILE A 71 18.91 14.72 -7.06
N ASN A 72 19.93 13.87 -7.21
CA ASN A 72 19.95 12.57 -6.54
C ASN A 72 20.09 12.79 -5.03
N LYS A 73 20.96 13.72 -4.62
CA LYS A 73 21.12 14.09 -3.21
C LYS A 73 19.85 14.71 -2.62
N ALA A 74 19.19 15.62 -3.33
CA ALA A 74 17.96 16.26 -2.88
C ALA A 74 16.84 15.25 -2.70
N LEU A 75 16.65 14.37 -3.69
CA LEU A 75 15.63 13.34 -3.67
C LEU A 75 15.88 12.35 -2.52
N ARG A 76 17.14 11.93 -2.33
CA ARG A 76 17.54 11.05 -1.23
C ARG A 76 17.26 11.66 0.14
N GLU A 77 17.66 12.91 0.37
CA GLU A 77 17.47 13.59 1.66
C GLU A 77 15.98 13.74 2.01
N VAL A 78 15.15 14.08 1.02
CA VAL A 78 13.70 14.17 1.22
C VAL A 78 13.11 12.80 1.48
N ALA A 79 13.57 11.78 0.76
CA ALA A 79 13.03 10.44 0.87
C ALA A 79 13.34 9.78 2.22
N GLU A 80 14.54 9.99 2.77
CA GLU A 80 14.89 9.53 4.13
C GLU A 80 14.01 10.16 5.21
N LYS A 81 13.47 11.35 4.97
CA LYS A 81 12.56 12.07 5.88
C LYS A 81 11.08 11.77 5.66
N SER A 82 10.74 11.12 4.54
CA SER A 82 9.34 10.85 4.14
C SER A 82 8.62 9.82 5.01
N LEU A 83 9.37 9.00 5.78
CA LEU A 83 8.86 7.84 6.53
C LEU A 83 8.11 6.81 5.67
N ASN A 84 8.27 6.87 4.34
CA ASN A 84 7.66 5.95 3.38
C ASN A 84 8.75 5.14 2.66
N ASP A 85 8.75 3.82 2.90
CA ASP A 85 9.75 2.91 2.36
C ASP A 85 9.71 2.82 0.82
N TYR A 86 8.53 2.92 0.22
CA TYR A 86 8.39 2.92 -1.25
C TYR A 86 8.93 4.19 -1.89
N PHE A 87 8.69 5.35 -1.27
CA PHE A 87 9.25 6.62 -1.73
C PHE A 87 10.78 6.63 -1.58
N LEU A 88 11.30 6.06 -0.49
CA LEU A 88 12.74 5.83 -0.32
C LEU A 88 13.30 4.90 -1.40
N ARG A 89 12.66 3.76 -1.67
CA ARG A 89 13.07 2.85 -2.74
C ARG A 89 13.05 3.53 -4.11
N MET A 90 12.03 4.33 -4.42
CA MET A 90 11.97 5.12 -5.64
C MET A 90 13.19 6.04 -5.76
N ALA A 91 13.51 6.80 -4.71
CA ALA A 91 14.68 7.67 -4.68
C ALA A 91 16.00 6.90 -4.91
N LEU A 92 16.14 5.72 -4.29
CA LEU A 92 17.31 4.85 -4.44
C LEU A 92 17.46 4.29 -5.86
N ILE A 93 16.35 3.91 -6.50
CA ILE A 93 16.36 3.41 -7.88
C ILE A 93 16.82 4.52 -8.84
N ILE A 94 16.31 5.74 -8.65
CA ILE A 94 16.70 6.91 -9.45
C ILE A 94 18.18 7.25 -9.21
N GLU A 95 18.64 7.23 -7.95
CA GLU A 95 20.04 7.52 -7.57
C GLU A 95 21.03 6.51 -8.19
N LYS A 96 20.70 5.22 -8.18
CA LYS A 96 21.58 4.14 -8.66
C LYS A 96 21.67 4.04 -10.19
N THR A 97 20.74 4.65 -10.91
CA THR A 97 20.69 4.51 -12.36
C THR A 97 21.64 5.53 -12.99
N ASP A 98 22.82 5.04 -13.35
CA ASP A 98 23.90 5.84 -13.91
C ASP A 98 23.57 6.30 -15.33
N ARG A 99 22.91 7.46 -15.45
CA ARG A 99 22.63 8.24 -16.68
C ARG A 99 21.92 7.53 -17.84
N SER A 100 21.71 6.23 -17.78
CA SER A 100 21.01 5.42 -18.76
C SER A 100 19.54 5.36 -18.38
N VAL A 101 18.72 6.18 -19.05
CA VAL A 101 17.25 6.09 -18.99
C VAL A 101 16.75 4.68 -19.34
N MET A 102 17.55 3.91 -20.10
CA MET A 102 17.28 2.51 -20.41
C MET A 102 17.14 1.69 -19.12
N ASN A 103 15.93 1.18 -18.90
CA ASN A 103 15.50 0.33 -17.79
C ASN A 103 15.25 1.04 -16.46
N LEU A 104 15.31 2.37 -16.37
CA LEU A 104 14.85 3.08 -15.17
C LEU A 104 13.33 2.97 -15.04
N ASP A 105 12.63 3.17 -16.15
CA ASP A 105 11.20 2.94 -16.33
C ASP A 105 10.80 1.54 -15.83
N LYS A 106 11.47 0.48 -16.29
CA LYS A 106 11.18 -0.90 -15.89
C LYS A 106 11.41 -1.16 -14.40
N GLN A 107 12.48 -0.61 -13.82
CA GLN A 107 12.73 -0.76 -12.38
C GLN A 107 11.66 -0.07 -11.54
N LEU A 108 11.14 1.06 -12.00
CA LEU A 108 10.03 1.76 -11.34
C LEU A 108 8.69 1.04 -11.57
N GLU A 109 8.49 0.39 -12.72
CA GLU A 109 7.34 -0.50 -12.96
C GLU A 109 7.34 -1.69 -11.99
N TYR A 110 8.48 -2.34 -11.78
CA TYR A 110 8.59 -3.41 -10.77
C TYR A 110 8.25 -2.90 -9.36
N LEU A 111 8.75 -1.72 -8.98
CA LEU A 111 8.41 -1.12 -7.70
C LEU A 111 6.90 -0.84 -7.58
N GLN A 112 6.27 -0.36 -8.65
CA GLN A 112 4.83 -0.11 -8.68
C GLN A 112 4.02 -1.41 -8.56
N GLN A 113 4.47 -2.48 -9.22
CA GLN A 113 3.85 -3.80 -9.11
C GLN A 113 3.98 -4.36 -7.69
N ASP A 114 5.15 -4.26 -7.06
CA ASP A 114 5.37 -4.68 -5.67
C ASP A 114 4.38 -3.98 -4.71
N MET A 115 4.15 -2.68 -4.91
CA MET A 115 3.17 -1.90 -4.13
C MET A 115 1.74 -2.41 -4.32
N GLU A 116 1.37 -2.79 -5.54
CA GLU A 116 0.03 -3.30 -5.84
C GLU A 116 -0.18 -4.69 -5.23
N GLU A 117 0.81 -5.58 -5.35
CA GLU A 117 0.80 -6.91 -4.75
C GLU A 117 0.69 -6.85 -3.23
N GLU A 118 1.48 -6.01 -2.55
CA GLU A 118 1.37 -5.82 -1.10
C GLU A 118 -0.02 -5.33 -0.71
N ARG A 119 -0.59 -4.39 -1.47
CA ARG A 119 -1.95 -3.89 -1.21
C ARG A 119 -3.00 -4.98 -1.35
N ILE A 120 -2.89 -5.82 -2.38
CA ILE A 120 -3.80 -6.96 -2.57
C ILE A 120 -3.66 -7.92 -1.39
N ASN A 121 -2.43 -8.26 -0.99
CA ASN A 121 -2.18 -9.16 0.13
C ASN A 121 -2.76 -8.62 1.44
N ILE A 122 -2.57 -7.33 1.75
CA ILE A 122 -3.16 -6.70 2.94
C ILE A 122 -4.69 -6.78 2.91
N LYS A 123 -5.33 -6.55 1.76
CA LYS A 123 -6.78 -6.65 1.62
C LYS A 123 -7.27 -8.08 1.82
N THR A 124 -6.59 -9.06 1.24
CA THR A 124 -6.91 -10.48 1.39
C THR A 124 -6.76 -10.93 2.85
N GLU A 125 -5.67 -10.55 3.52
CA GLU A 125 -5.48 -10.87 4.95
C GLU A 125 -6.57 -10.26 5.84
N HIS A 126 -7.03 -9.04 5.54
CA HIS A 126 -8.13 -8.43 6.26
C HIS A 126 -9.47 -9.14 5.99
N ALA A 127 -9.72 -9.57 4.75
CA ALA A 127 -10.90 -10.35 4.40
C ALA A 127 -10.91 -11.70 5.14
N ASP A 128 -9.79 -12.43 5.13
CA ASP A 128 -9.67 -13.72 5.82
C ASP A 128 -9.89 -13.62 7.33
N LYS A 129 -9.41 -12.52 7.95
CA LYS A 129 -9.65 -12.26 9.38
C LYS A 129 -11.11 -11.93 9.67
N LEU A 130 -11.78 -11.17 8.80
CA LEU A 130 -13.20 -10.85 8.92
C LEU A 130 -14.07 -12.10 8.74
N ASP A 131 -13.77 -12.94 7.75
CA ASP A 131 -14.48 -14.20 7.51
C ASP A 131 -14.37 -15.13 8.73
N ASN A 132 -13.18 -15.29 9.30
CA ASN A 132 -12.98 -16.08 10.52
C ASN A 132 -13.70 -15.50 11.74
N ALA A 133 -13.76 -14.18 11.89
CA ALA A 133 -14.47 -13.53 12.98
C ALA A 133 -15.99 -13.70 12.87
N LEU A 134 -16.55 -13.68 11.65
CA LEU A 134 -17.97 -13.90 11.40
C LEU A 134 -18.36 -15.39 11.40
N PHE A 135 -17.41 -16.28 11.13
CA PHE A 135 -17.61 -17.73 11.13
C PHE A 135 -18.13 -18.25 12.47
N PHE A 136 -17.52 -17.87 13.61
CA PHE A 136 -17.93 -18.38 14.93
C PHE A 136 -19.37 -17.98 15.32
N PRO A 137 -19.79 -16.70 15.21
CA PRO A 137 -21.18 -16.31 15.43
C PRO A 137 -22.16 -17.03 14.49
N MET A 138 -21.82 -17.19 13.20
CA MET A 138 -22.68 -17.92 12.26
C MET A 138 -22.79 -19.41 12.61
N LEU A 139 -21.68 -20.04 13.01
CA LEU A 139 -21.66 -21.45 13.39
C LEU A 139 -22.55 -21.70 14.62
N ILE A 140 -22.44 -20.85 15.64
CA ILE A 140 -23.24 -20.99 16.86
C ILE A 140 -24.70 -20.58 16.64
N GLY A 141 -24.93 -19.47 15.93
CA GLY A 141 -26.26 -18.88 15.77
C GLY A 141 -27.13 -19.54 14.71
N TYR A 142 -26.53 -20.13 13.68
CA TYR A 142 -27.26 -20.73 12.57
C TYR A 142 -27.04 -22.25 12.48
N PHE A 143 -25.80 -22.72 12.42
CA PHE A 143 -25.50 -24.13 12.18
C PHE A 143 -25.87 -25.03 13.38
N ILE A 144 -25.52 -24.66 14.61
CA ILE A 144 -25.86 -25.47 15.80
C ILE A 144 -27.38 -25.68 15.94
N PRO A 145 -28.24 -24.64 15.87
CA PRO A 145 -29.68 -24.82 15.91
C PRO A 145 -30.21 -25.73 14.81
N LEU A 146 -29.68 -25.60 13.59
CA LEU A 146 -30.10 -26.41 12.44
C LEU A 146 -29.73 -27.88 12.63
N ILE A 147 -28.51 -28.15 13.12
CA ILE A 147 -28.06 -29.50 13.48
C ILE A 147 -28.93 -30.09 14.60
N ILE A 148 -29.24 -29.32 15.64
CA ILE A 148 -30.11 -29.77 16.74
C ILE A 148 -31.52 -30.10 16.20
N MET A 149 -32.06 -29.25 15.31
CA MET A 149 -33.37 -29.45 14.71
C MET A 149 -33.45 -30.75 13.91
N ILE A 150 -32.34 -31.19 13.30
CA ILE A 150 -32.26 -32.44 12.54
C ILE A 150 -31.96 -33.63 13.46
N LEU A 151 -31.00 -33.51 14.38
CA LEU A 151 -30.54 -34.61 15.24
C LEU A 151 -31.57 -35.00 16.31
N VAL A 152 -32.27 -34.04 16.93
CA VAL A 152 -33.23 -34.34 18.01
C VAL A 152 -34.37 -35.27 17.53
N PRO A 153 -35.03 -35.02 16.39
CA PRO A 153 -36.02 -35.96 15.84
C PRO A 153 -35.44 -37.33 15.50
N LEU A 154 -34.25 -37.39 14.90
CA LEU A 154 -33.61 -38.65 14.51
C LEU A 154 -33.26 -39.50 15.73
N LEU A 155 -32.66 -38.90 16.76
CA LEU A 155 -32.35 -39.58 18.02
C LEU A 155 -33.62 -40.08 18.71
N ARG A 156 -34.69 -39.27 18.74
CA ARG A 156 -35.99 -39.69 19.29
C ARG A 156 -36.62 -40.85 18.51
N GLN A 157 -36.46 -40.89 17.19
CA GLN A 157 -36.95 -42.01 16.38
C GLN A 157 -36.15 -43.29 16.67
N MET A 158 -34.82 -43.19 16.77
CA MET A 158 -33.96 -44.34 17.07
C MET A 158 -34.23 -44.92 18.46
N THR A 159 -34.38 -44.09 19.50
CA THR A 159 -34.70 -44.58 20.85
C THR A 159 -36.08 -45.21 20.93
N LYS A 160 -37.07 -44.70 20.18
CA LYS A 160 -38.40 -45.29 20.09
C LYS A 160 -38.39 -46.66 19.38
N LEU A 161 -37.48 -46.85 18.42
CA LEU A 161 -37.27 -48.12 17.72
C LEU A 161 -36.54 -49.18 18.56
N GLN A 162 -35.72 -48.78 19.53
CA GLN A 162 -34.99 -49.68 20.43
C GLN A 162 -35.72 -49.99 21.74
N GLY A 163 -36.74 -49.20 22.10
CA GLY A 163 -37.56 -49.36 23.31
C GLY A 163 -38.89 -50.10 23.10
N MET A 164 -39.10 -50.71 21.92
CA MET A 164 -40.11 -51.75 21.67
C MET A 164 -39.40 -53.10 21.60
#